data_AF-A0A0K1JW06-F1
#
_entry.id   AF-A0A0K1JW06-F1
#
_cell.length_a   1.000
_cell.length_b   1.000
_cell.length_c   1.000
_cell.angle_alpha   90.00
_cell.angle_beta   90.00
_cell.angle_gamma   90.00
#
_symmetry.space_group_name_H-M   'P 1'
#
loop_
_entity.id
_entity.type
_entity.pdbx_description
1 polymer ?
#
loop_
_entity_poly.entity_id
_entity_poly.type
_entity_poly.pdbx_seq_one_letter_code
_entity_poly.pdbx_strand_id
1 'polypeptide(L)'
;MAISPSSAVGSAPLSQSANIGIQDFLKILTAQLNNQDPLKPVDNQEFVAQIAQFATLEQSRQLNEKIEGLLSVQSSMQSIGLLGKTVDVGQGGGMLTGRVTAIDVSSGTPMLTLTTPTNTFLNNINMSQIINIR
;
A
#
# COMPACT_ATOMS: atom_id res chain seq x y z
N MET A 1 7.39 -51.73 -2.94
CA MET A 1 6.10 -51.63 -2.24
C MET A 1 6.35 -51.06 -0.86
N ALA A 2 6.13 -49.77 -0.64
CA ALA A 2 5.80 -49.18 0.66
C ALA A 2 5.32 -47.73 0.46
N ILE A 3 3.99 -47.59 0.47
CA ILE A 3 3.17 -46.50 1.02
C ILE A 3 3.59 -45.03 0.83
N SER A 4 2.76 -44.33 0.07
CA SER A 4 2.53 -42.88 0.19
C SER A 4 1.69 -42.56 1.44
N PRO A 5 1.95 -41.43 2.11
CA PRO A 5 0.94 -40.62 2.78
C PRO A 5 0.82 -39.28 2.05
N SER A 6 -0.24 -39.04 1.28
CA SER A 6 -1.57 -38.58 1.71
C SER A 6 -1.60 -37.14 2.23
N SER A 7 -2.50 -36.39 1.57
CA SER A 7 -3.25 -35.21 2.03
C SER A 7 -2.55 -33.85 2.04
N ALA A 8 -2.86 -33.10 0.99
CA ALA A 8 -2.90 -31.66 0.97
C ALA A 8 -3.67 -31.10 2.18
N VAL A 9 -3.07 -30.15 2.89
CA VAL A 9 -3.79 -29.17 3.68
C VAL A 9 -3.40 -27.81 3.12
N GLY A 10 -4.29 -27.29 2.27
CA GLY A 10 -4.24 -25.90 1.87
C GLY A 10 -4.38 -25.05 3.12
N SER A 11 -3.35 -24.26 3.39
CA SER A 11 -3.40 -23.16 4.33
C SER A 11 -4.35 -22.10 3.76
N ALA A 12 -5.66 -22.28 3.96
CA ALA A 12 -6.61 -21.21 3.78
C ALA A 12 -6.25 -20.12 4.80
N PRO A 13 -5.96 -18.87 4.38
CA PRO A 13 -5.77 -17.79 5.33
C PRO A 13 -7.10 -17.56 6.06
N LEU A 14 -7.12 -17.87 7.36
CA LEU A 14 -8.13 -17.43 8.32
C LEU A 14 -8.00 -15.91 8.53
N SER A 15 -8.30 -15.15 7.48
CA SER A 15 -8.32 -13.69 7.49
C SER A 15 -9.71 -13.20 7.13
N GLN A 16 -10.74 -13.74 7.79
CA GLN A 16 -12.12 -13.32 7.58
C GLN A 16 -12.88 -13.12 8.90
N SER A 17 -12.18 -12.64 9.93
CA SER A 17 -12.79 -12.33 11.23
C SER A 17 -12.46 -10.93 11.76
N ALA A 18 -11.69 -10.11 11.03
CA ALA A 18 -11.20 -8.82 11.51
C ALA A 18 -11.85 -7.62 10.81
N ASN A 19 -13.13 -7.70 10.46
CA ASN A 19 -13.88 -6.59 9.88
C ASN A 19 -15.29 -6.52 10.46
N ILE A 20 -15.42 -6.68 11.78
CA ILE A 20 -16.62 -6.16 12.47
C ILE A 20 -16.45 -4.64 12.47
N GLY A 21 -16.98 -3.97 11.46
CA GLY A 21 -16.87 -2.53 11.32
C GLY A 21 -17.72 -1.79 12.36
N ILE A 22 -17.47 -0.48 12.49
CA ILE A 22 -18.34 0.45 13.22
C ILE A 22 -19.81 0.29 12.85
N GLN A 23 -20.10 -0.06 11.59
CA GLN A 23 -21.45 -0.23 11.07
C GLN A 23 -22.17 -1.43 11.70
N ASP A 24 -21.47 -2.54 11.89
CA ASP A 24 -22.03 -3.73 12.56
C ASP A 24 -22.15 -3.50 14.07
N PHE A 25 -21.24 -2.72 14.65
CA PHE A 25 -21.34 -2.29 16.05
C PHE A 25 -22.50 -1.32 16.30
N LEU A 26 -22.70 -0.29 15.47
CA LEU A 26 -23.83 0.63 15.56
C LEU A 26 -25.16 -0.12 15.40
N LYS A 27 -25.18 -1.19 14.59
CA LYS A 27 -26.33 -2.08 14.44
C LYS A 27 -26.61 -2.87 15.72
N ILE A 28 -25.57 -3.40 16.37
CA ILE A 28 -25.68 -4.09 17.67
C ILE A 28 -26.08 -3.11 18.78
N LEU A 29 -25.53 -1.89 18.82
CA LEU A 29 -25.86 -0.86 19.80
C LEU A 29 -27.31 -0.39 19.66
N THR A 30 -27.79 -0.21 18.42
CA THR A 30 -29.19 0.12 18.13
C THR A 30 -30.14 -1.03 18.51
N ALA A 31 -29.71 -2.28 18.30
CA ALA A 31 -30.48 -3.46 18.70
C ALA A 31 -30.56 -3.61 20.23
N GLN A 32 -29.49 -3.28 20.96
CA GLN A 32 -29.49 -3.27 22.42
C GLN A 32 -30.32 -2.11 22.98
N LEU A 33 -30.23 -0.90 22.43
CA LEU A 33 -31.07 0.25 22.84
C LEU A 33 -32.59 -0.03 22.72
N ASN A 34 -33.00 -0.84 21.76
CA ASN A 34 -34.40 -1.26 21.60
C ASN A 34 -34.86 -2.33 22.60
N ASN A 35 -33.96 -2.97 23.37
CA ASN A 35 -34.27 -4.17 24.16
C ASN A 35 -33.72 -4.13 25.60
N GLN A 36 -33.32 -2.97 26.14
CA GLN A 36 -32.75 -2.88 27.49
C GLN A 36 -33.85 -2.65 28.53
N ASP A 37 -34.06 -3.66 29.36
CA ASP A 37 -34.75 -3.56 30.65
C ASP A 37 -33.91 -2.65 31.60
N PRO A 38 -34.49 -1.58 32.17
CA PRO A 38 -33.78 -0.50 32.87
C PRO A 38 -32.98 -0.91 34.13
N LEU A 39 -33.06 -2.17 34.58
CA LEU A 39 -32.50 -2.62 35.86
C LEU A 39 -31.08 -3.21 35.79
N LYS A 40 -30.44 -3.31 34.63
CA LYS A 40 -29.03 -3.74 34.52
C LYS A 40 -28.23 -2.95 33.46
N PRO A 41 -27.71 -1.76 33.80
CA PRO A 41 -26.75 -1.09 32.95
C PRO A 41 -25.39 -1.80 33.11
N VAL A 42 -25.01 -2.69 32.19
CA VAL A 42 -23.67 -3.31 32.22
C VAL A 42 -22.77 -2.78 31.10
N ASP A 43 -21.53 -2.46 31.48
CA ASP A 43 -20.22 -2.60 30.79
C ASP A 43 -20.01 -2.18 29.33
N ASN A 44 -21.01 -1.63 28.64
CA ASN A 44 -20.87 -1.27 27.23
C ASN A 44 -19.97 -0.04 26.99
N GLN A 45 -19.66 0.77 28.01
CA GLN A 45 -18.86 1.99 27.84
C GLN A 45 -17.37 1.72 27.59
N GLU A 46 -16.76 0.75 28.28
CA GLU A 46 -15.33 0.47 28.12
C GLU A 46 -15.03 -0.16 26.75
N PHE A 47 -15.92 -1.03 26.27
CA PHE A 47 -15.86 -1.58 24.91
C PHE A 47 -16.11 -0.50 23.84
N VAL A 48 -17.07 0.41 24.03
CA VAL A 48 -17.29 1.57 23.14
C VAL A 48 -16.02 2.43 23.04
N ALA A 49 -15.36 2.68 24.17
CA ALA A 49 -14.12 3.46 24.18
C ALA A 49 -13.01 2.76 23.37
N GLN A 50 -12.87 1.43 23.49
CA GLN A 50 -11.90 0.65 22.72
C GLN A 50 -12.22 0.63 21.21
N ILE A 51 -13.50 0.53 20.83
CA ILE A 51 -13.92 0.59 19.42
C ILE A 51 -13.70 2.00 18.85
N ALA A 52 -13.98 3.06 19.61
CA ALA A 52 -13.70 4.43 19.17
C ALA A 52 -12.19 4.66 18.94
N GLN A 53 -11.34 4.07 19.78
CA GLN A 53 -9.88 4.07 19.58
C GLN A 53 -9.50 3.30 18.32
N PHE A 54 -10.03 2.10 18.12
CA PHE A 54 -9.77 1.29 16.93
C PHE A 54 -10.23 1.96 15.64
N ALA A 55 -11.40 2.60 15.67
CA ALA A 55 -11.94 3.38 14.57
C ALA A 55 -11.04 4.54 14.16
N THR A 56 -10.48 5.24 15.16
CA THR A 56 -9.54 6.34 14.92
C THR A 56 -8.24 5.81 14.29
N LEU A 57 -7.77 4.65 14.75
CA LEU A 57 -6.60 3.99 14.16
C LEU A 57 -6.86 3.53 12.73
N GLU A 58 -8.02 2.92 12.45
CA GLU A 58 -8.37 2.48 11.10
C GLU A 58 -8.56 3.68 10.16
N GLN A 59 -9.18 4.76 10.63
CA GLN A 59 -9.28 6.01 9.87
C GLN A 59 -7.89 6.58 9.57
N SER A 60 -6.97 6.57 10.55
CA SER A 60 -5.58 6.99 10.35
C SER A 60 -4.86 6.11 9.33
N ARG A 61 -5.06 4.79 9.40
CA ARG A 61 -4.52 3.82 8.46
C ARG A 61 -5.02 4.08 7.03
N GLN A 62 -6.33 4.29 6.85
CA GLN A 62 -6.93 4.63 5.57
C GLN A 62 -6.44 5.98 5.03
N LEU A 63 -6.20 6.97 5.90
CA LEU A 63 -5.61 8.24 5.49
C LEU A 63 -4.17 8.04 4.99
N ASN A 64 -3.36 7.26 5.70
CA ASN A 64 -2.00 6.94 5.27
C ASN A 64 -2.00 6.23 3.90
N GLU A 65 -2.86 5.23 3.69
CA GLU A 65 -2.99 4.56 2.39
C GLU A 65 -3.36 5.53 1.25
N LYS A 66 -4.29 6.47 1.52
CA LYS A 66 -4.65 7.50 0.54
C LYS A 66 -3.49 8.46 0.25
N ILE A 67 -2.73 8.84 1.27
CA ILE A 67 -1.54 9.70 1.11
C ILE A 67 -0.46 8.98 0.29
N GLU A 68 -0.21 7.70 0.55
CA GLU A 68 0.70 6.87 -0.23
C GLU A 68 0.27 6.79 -1.70
N GLY A 69 -1.04 6.60 -1.95
CA GLY A 69 -1.61 6.64 -3.29
C GLY A 69 -1.42 7.99 -3.99
N LEU A 70 -1.62 9.11 -3.30
CA LEU A 70 -1.37 10.44 -3.86
C LEU A 70 0.12 10.65 -4.17
N LEU A 71 1.03 10.20 -3.31
CA LEU A 71 2.47 10.29 -3.54
C LEU A 71 2.90 9.45 -4.75
N SER A 72 2.31 8.27 -4.93
CA SER A 72 2.49 7.43 -6.12
C SER A 72 2.05 8.15 -7.40
N VAL A 73 0.87 8.79 -7.41
CA VAL A 73 0.40 9.56 -8.56
C VAL A 73 1.31 10.75 -8.85
N GLN A 74 1.71 11.50 -7.82
CA GLN A 74 2.60 12.65 -7.95
C GLN A 74 3.97 12.25 -8.53
N SER A 75 4.58 11.17 -8.01
CA SER A 75 5.86 10.67 -8.52
C SER A 75 5.74 10.16 -9.97
N SER A 76 4.62 9.52 -10.31
CA SER A 76 4.33 9.08 -11.68
C SER A 76 4.25 10.27 -12.65
N MET A 77 3.55 11.35 -12.26
CA MET A 77 3.49 12.58 -13.05
C MET A 77 4.86 13.22 -13.26
N GLN A 78 5.69 13.27 -12.22
CA GLN A 78 7.06 13.77 -12.34
C GLN A 78 7.90 12.91 -13.28
N SER A 79 7.75 11.59 -13.20
CA SER A 79 8.44 10.64 -14.07
C SER A 79 8.08 10.83 -15.53
N ILE A 80 6.79 11.06 -15.85
CA ILE A 80 6.34 11.34 -17.22
C ILE A 80 7.05 12.56 -17.82
N GLY A 81 7.30 13.61 -17.03
CA GLY A 81 8.05 14.78 -17.47
C GLY A 81 9.52 14.51 -17.81
N LEU A 82 10.07 13.41 -17.31
CA LEU A 82 11.44 12.97 -17.60
C LEU A 82 11.51 12.11 -18.87
N LEU A 83 10.38 11.60 -19.38
CA LEU A 83 10.37 10.78 -20.58
C LEU A 83 11.00 11.54 -21.76
N GLY A 84 11.99 10.92 -22.39
CA GLY A 84 12.72 11.50 -23.52
C GLY A 84 13.79 12.52 -23.13
N LYS A 85 13.92 12.91 -21.86
CA LYS A 85 15.01 13.75 -21.33
C LYS A 85 16.29 12.94 -21.14
N THR A 86 17.42 13.63 -21.15
CA THR A 86 18.71 13.04 -20.80
C THR A 86 18.95 13.28 -19.32
N VAL A 87 19.24 12.24 -18.56
CA VAL A 87 19.45 12.33 -17.11
C VAL A 87 20.78 11.71 -16.74
N ASP A 88 21.42 12.29 -15.74
CA ASP A 88 22.62 11.75 -15.12
C ASP A 88 22.20 11.03 -13.83
N VAL A 89 22.45 9.73 -13.76
CA VAL A 89 22.10 8.88 -12.61
C VAL A 89 23.34 8.45 -11.85
N GLY A 90 23.28 8.48 -10.52
CA GLY A 90 24.33 7.95 -9.66
C GLY A 90 24.11 6.47 -9.39
N GLN A 91 25.01 5.60 -9.85
CA GLN A 91 24.97 4.17 -9.54
C GLN A 91 26.35 3.70 -9.09
N GLY A 92 26.43 3.14 -7.87
CA GLY A 92 27.65 2.47 -7.38
C GLY A 92 28.93 3.32 -7.35
N GLY A 93 28.82 4.64 -7.19
CA GLY A 93 29.97 5.57 -7.15
C GLY A 93 30.37 6.17 -8.50
N GLY A 94 29.68 5.82 -9.60
CA GLY A 94 29.84 6.43 -10.92
C GLY A 94 28.60 7.21 -11.36
N MET A 95 28.79 8.19 -12.23
CA MET A 95 27.70 8.85 -12.95
C MET A 95 27.48 8.14 -14.28
N LEU A 96 26.23 7.80 -14.58
CA LEU A 96 25.81 7.22 -15.84
C LEU A 96 24.83 8.17 -16.51
N THR A 97 25.13 8.56 -17.75
CA THR A 97 24.27 9.43 -18.55
C THR A 97 23.44 8.58 -19.50
N GLY A 98 22.13 8.77 -19.50
CA GLY A 98 21.24 8.08 -20.42
C GLY A 98 19.97 8.86 -20.70
N ARG A 99 19.34 8.56 -21.83
CA ARG A 99 18.03 9.12 -22.18
C ARG A 99 16.93 8.25 -21.63
N VAL A 100 15.96 8.84 -20.94
CA VAL A 100 14.77 8.11 -20.45
C VAL A 100 13.92 7.69 -21.64
N THR A 101 13.68 6.39 -21.79
CA THR A 101 12.97 5.80 -22.94
C THR A 101 11.68 5.12 -22.57
N ALA A 102 11.57 4.59 -21.36
CA ALA A 102 10.34 4.02 -20.84
C ALA A 102 10.20 4.32 -19.35
N ILE A 103 8.95 4.30 -18.89
CA ILE A 103 8.56 4.43 -17.49
C ILE A 103 7.62 3.27 -17.21
N ASP A 104 7.93 2.52 -16.16
CA ASP A 104 7.10 1.44 -15.66
C ASP A 104 6.50 1.87 -14.32
N VAL A 105 5.17 1.79 -14.18
CA VAL A 105 4.43 2.18 -12.97
C VAL A 105 3.67 0.97 -12.39
N SER A 106 3.98 -0.25 -12.86
CA SER A 106 3.22 -1.46 -12.49
C SER A 106 3.32 -1.82 -11.01
N SER A 107 4.41 -1.43 -10.34
CA SER A 107 4.67 -1.69 -8.92
C SER A 107 4.24 -0.54 -7.99
N GLY A 108 3.52 0.47 -8.50
CA GLY A 108 3.07 1.64 -7.73
C GLY A 108 4.17 2.69 -7.46
N THR A 109 5.44 2.37 -7.70
CA THR A 109 6.54 3.34 -7.74
C THR A 109 7.10 3.42 -9.15
N PRO A 110 7.28 4.61 -9.73
CA PRO A 110 7.73 4.73 -11.11
C PRO A 110 9.21 4.34 -11.24
N MET A 111 9.48 3.35 -12.09
CA MET A 111 10.81 2.88 -12.46
C MET A 111 11.12 3.33 -13.89
N LEU A 112 12.32 3.87 -14.09
CA LEU A 112 12.75 4.41 -15.36
C LEU A 112 13.66 3.42 -16.08
N THR A 113 13.52 3.37 -17.41
CA THR A 113 14.46 2.71 -18.31
C THR A 113 15.22 3.76 -19.11
N LEU A 114 16.53 3.78 -18.95
CA LEU A 114 17.44 4.67 -19.65
C LEU A 114 18.09 3.94 -20.82
N THR A 115 18.33 4.65 -21.92
CA THR A 115 19.19 4.20 -23.02
C THR A 115 20.45 5.05 -23.05
N THR A 116 21.61 4.42 -22.91
CA THR A 116 22.91 5.12 -22.99
C THR A 116 23.26 5.45 -24.45
N PRO A 117 24.22 6.36 -24.70
CA PRO A 117 24.77 6.61 -26.03
C PRO A 117 25.37 5.36 -26.71
N THR A 118 25.71 4.33 -25.93
CA THR A 118 26.21 3.03 -26.42
C THR A 118 25.09 2.06 -26.80
N ASN A 119 23.83 2.53 -26.85
CA ASN A 119 22.65 1.72 -27.14
C ASN A 119 22.34 0.61 -26.12
N THR A 120 22.83 0.75 -24.88
CA THR A 120 22.56 -0.18 -23.78
C THR A 120 21.36 0.31 -22.96
N PHE A 121 20.45 -0.59 -22.60
CA PHE A 121 19.32 -0.29 -21.72
C PHE A 121 19.69 -0.50 -20.25
N LEU A 122 19.40 0.49 -19.41
CA LEU A 122 19.46 0.39 -17.95
C LEU A 122 18.05 0.45 -17.41
N ASN A 123 17.61 -0.65 -16.80
CA ASN A 123 16.27 -0.78 -16.24
C ASN A 123 16.27 -0.53 -14.72
N ASN A 124 15.07 -0.31 -14.18
CA ASN A 124 14.84 -0.22 -12.73
C ASN A 124 15.60 0.94 -12.06
N ILE A 125 15.73 2.07 -12.77
CA ILE A 125 16.31 3.29 -12.22
C ILE A 125 15.22 4.06 -11.49
N ASN A 126 15.45 4.37 -10.22
CA ASN A 126 14.53 5.20 -9.44
C ASN A 126 14.77 6.69 -9.73
N MET A 127 13.72 7.48 -9.61
CA MET A 127 13.82 8.95 -9.71
C MET A 127 14.80 9.55 -8.68
N SER A 128 14.92 8.93 -7.51
CA SER A 128 15.87 9.35 -6.45
C SER A 128 17.34 9.18 -6.84
N GLN A 129 17.64 8.40 -7.88
CA GLN A 129 19.01 8.19 -8.37
C GLN A 129 19.42 9.23 -9.40
N ILE A 130 18.49 10.09 -9.86
CA ILE A 130 18.78 11.16 -10.81
C ILE A 130 19.44 12.33 -10.08
N ILE A 131 20.63 12.72 -10.54
CA ILE A 131 21.41 13.82 -10.00
C ILE A 131 21.17 15.10 -10.82
N ASN A 132 21.15 14.99 -12.15
CA ASN A 132 20.91 16.10 -13.06
C ASN A 132 19.97 15.72 -14.20
N ILE A 133 19.22 16.70 -14.69
CA ILE A 133 18.34 16.60 -15.87
C ILE A 133 18.89 17.58 -16.91
N ARG A 134 19.10 17.10 -18.14
CA ARG A 134 19.66 17.86 -19.27
C ARG A 134 18.70 17.87 -20.46
#